data_AF-I4Z5U9-F1
#
_entry.id   AF-I4Z5U9-F1
#
_cell.length_a   1.000
_cell.length_b   1.000
_cell.length_c   1.000
_cell.angle_alpha   90.00
_cell.angle_beta   90.00
_cell.angle_gamma   90.00
#
_symmetry.space_group_name_H-M   'P 1'
#
loop_
_entity.id
_entity.type
_entity.pdbx_description
1 polymer ?
#
loop_
_entity_poly.entity_id
_entity_poly.type
_entity_poly.pdbx_seq_one_letter_code
_entity_poly.pdbx_strand_id
1 'polypeptide(L)'
;MNTLPTNNSGPVTKFRKVTMGLSSIAADGLSFDFKQLGVAVLVLAVMAGVVHAWNPDLMRRSATLYGPAATRVTVDIQALLQSNAGLSEADRVTNTNIFINGRLIQDLDKNVWGVEDYWASPMEFFQRSVVIVKILRLPNTML
;
A
#
# COMPACT_ATOMS: atom_id res chain seq x y z
N MET A 1 4.14 55.77 55.66
CA MET A 1 3.37 57.02 55.56
C MET A 1 3.48 57.53 54.13
N ASN A 2 2.33 57.66 53.44
CA ASN A 2 2.01 58.57 52.32
C ASN A 2 2.81 58.49 51.01
N THR A 3 2.21 58.45 49.81
CA THR A 3 0.80 58.54 49.37
C THR A 3 0.73 58.02 47.93
N LEU A 4 -0.28 57.20 47.62
CA LEU A 4 -0.70 56.89 46.25
C LEU A 4 -1.25 58.16 45.57
N PRO A 5 -0.89 58.49 44.32
CA PRO A 5 -1.68 59.39 43.51
C PRO A 5 -2.76 58.62 42.74
N THR A 6 -3.91 59.24 42.78
CA THR A 6 -5.23 58.88 42.27
C THR A 6 -5.31 58.82 40.75
N ASN A 7 -6.09 57.83 40.28
CA ASN A 7 -7.03 57.88 39.16
C ASN A 7 -7.02 59.17 38.31
N ASN A 8 -6.65 59.03 37.03
CA ASN A 8 -7.08 59.95 35.99
C ASN A 8 -7.63 59.13 34.81
N SER A 9 -8.92 58.86 34.86
CA SER A 9 -9.75 58.30 33.79
C SER A 9 -9.91 59.31 32.66
N GLY A 10 -8.96 59.30 31.71
CA GLY A 10 -9.07 59.91 30.38
C GLY A 10 -9.56 58.89 29.33
N PRO A 11 -10.06 59.34 28.17
CA PRO A 11 -10.90 58.52 27.29
C PRO A 11 -10.13 57.33 26.72
N VAL A 12 -10.76 56.16 26.79
CA VAL A 12 -10.26 54.89 26.25
C VAL A 12 -10.16 55.02 24.73
N THR A 13 -8.97 55.35 24.24
CA THR A 13 -8.71 55.57 22.82
C THR A 13 -8.74 54.26 22.04
N LYS A 14 -9.81 54.09 21.24
CA LYS A 14 -9.92 53.20 20.06
C LYS A 14 -9.46 51.75 20.26
N PHE A 15 -10.43 50.88 20.55
CA PHE A 15 -10.38 49.50 20.09
C PHE A 15 -10.25 49.49 18.56
N ARG A 16 -9.04 49.27 18.06
CA ARG A 16 -8.82 48.93 16.66
C ARG A 16 -9.46 47.56 16.47
N LYS A 17 -10.61 47.51 15.79
CA LYS A 17 -11.19 46.26 15.27
C LYS A 17 -10.09 45.62 14.41
N VAL A 18 -9.37 44.64 14.95
CA VAL A 18 -8.53 43.75 14.15
C VAL A 18 -9.50 42.80 13.47
N THR A 19 -10.17 43.31 12.43
CA THR A 19 -10.80 42.46 11.42
C THR A 19 -9.67 42.10 10.46
N MET A 20 -8.77 41.23 10.92
CA MET A 20 -7.81 40.59 10.03
C MET A 20 -8.62 39.60 9.19
N GLY A 21 -8.55 39.79 7.87
CA GLY A 21 -9.53 39.34 6.90
C GLY A 21 -9.87 37.85 6.99
N LEU A 22 -11.14 37.58 7.29
CA LEU A 22 -11.85 36.43 6.73
C LEU A 22 -12.22 36.75 5.28
N SER A 23 -11.22 37.07 4.46
CA SER A 23 -11.41 37.34 3.03
C SER A 23 -10.72 36.24 2.27
N SER A 24 -11.57 35.33 1.77
CA SER A 24 -11.26 34.47 0.65
C SER A 24 -10.20 33.39 0.95
N ILE A 25 -10.66 32.23 1.42
CA ILE A 25 -10.22 31.00 0.72
C ILE A 25 -10.82 31.18 -0.67
N ALA A 26 -10.10 31.91 -1.52
CA ALA A 26 -10.38 31.90 -2.94
C ALA A 26 -10.27 30.44 -3.30
N ALA A 27 -11.34 29.88 -3.84
CA ALA A 27 -11.22 28.77 -4.75
C ALA A 27 -10.41 29.29 -5.94
N ASP A 28 -9.10 29.45 -5.74
CA ASP A 28 -8.15 29.70 -6.80
C ASP A 28 -8.36 28.57 -7.79
N GLY A 29 -8.79 28.97 -8.98
CA GLY A 29 -9.53 28.17 -9.92
C GLY A 29 -9.00 26.75 -10.04
N LEU A 30 -9.84 25.81 -9.66
CA LEU A 30 -9.66 24.40 -9.94
C LEU A 30 -9.93 24.20 -11.46
N SER A 31 -9.04 24.74 -12.30
CA SER A 31 -9.06 24.52 -13.73
C SER A 31 -8.55 23.11 -14.00
N PHE A 32 -9.41 22.12 -13.78
CA PHE A 32 -9.10 20.76 -14.15
C PHE A 32 -9.12 20.64 -15.66
N ASP A 33 -7.94 20.46 -16.26
CA ASP A 33 -7.81 20.00 -17.63
C ASP A 33 -8.52 18.63 -17.74
N PHE A 34 -9.29 18.41 -18.81
CA PHE A 34 -9.95 17.13 -19.11
C PHE A 34 -8.96 15.96 -19.07
N LYS A 35 -7.69 16.22 -19.40
CA LYS A 35 -6.59 15.26 -19.28
C LYS A 35 -6.28 14.90 -17.83
N GLN A 36 -6.24 15.88 -16.92
CA GLN A 36 -6.01 15.64 -15.50
C GLN A 36 -7.18 14.92 -14.84
N LEU A 37 -8.40 15.21 -15.29
CA LEU A 37 -9.60 14.50 -14.83
C LEU A 37 -9.59 13.04 -15.31
N GLY A 38 -9.17 12.78 -16.55
CA GLY A 38 -8.98 11.43 -17.08
C GLY A 38 -7.89 10.64 -16.33
N VAL A 39 -6.76 11.28 -16.02
CA VAL A 39 -5.70 10.65 -15.22
C VAL A 39 -6.17 10.36 -13.80
N ALA A 40 -6.88 11.29 -13.16
CA ALA A 40 -7.42 11.08 -11.82
C ALA A 40 -8.41 9.91 -11.78
N VAL A 41 -9.29 9.78 -12.78
CA VAL A 41 -10.21 8.64 -12.90
C VAL A 41 -9.45 7.33 -13.12
N LEU A 42 -8.42 7.32 -13.95
CA LEU A 42 -7.59 6.14 -14.18
C LEU A 42 -6.89 5.71 -12.88
N VAL A 43 -6.29 6.66 -12.16
CA VAL A 43 -5.63 6.39 -10.87
C VAL A 43 -6.64 5.83 -9.86
N LEU A 44 -7.82 6.43 -9.74
CA LEU A 44 -8.86 5.93 -8.86
C LEU A 44 -9.34 4.53 -9.26
N ALA A 45 -9.48 4.24 -10.55
CA ALA A 45 -9.86 2.92 -11.05
C ALA A 45 -8.78 1.87 -10.74
N VAL A 46 -7.50 2.20 -10.91
CA VAL A 46 -6.38 1.33 -10.53
C VAL A 46 -6.39 1.08 -9.03
N MET A 47 -6.56 2.12 -8.21
CA MET A 47 -6.61 1.98 -6.75
C MET A 47 -7.80 1.14 -6.29
N ALA A 48 -8.98 1.35 -6.88
CA ALA A 48 -10.17 0.53 -6.60
C ALA A 48 -9.96 -0.94 -7.02
N GLY A 49 -9.27 -1.17 -8.14
CA GLY A 49 -8.88 -2.49 -8.61
C GLY A 49 -7.90 -3.19 -7.66
N VAL A 50 -6.92 -2.47 -7.12
CA VAL A 50 -5.96 -3.00 -6.13
C VAL A 50 -6.66 -3.41 -4.84
N VAL A 51 -7.63 -2.62 -4.36
CA VAL A 51 -8.42 -2.97 -3.17
C VAL A 51 -9.30 -4.21 -3.42
N HIS A 52 -9.90 -4.33 -4.61
CA HIS A 52 -10.74 -5.47 -4.96
C HIS A 52 -9.96 -6.73 -5.34
N ALA A 53 -8.67 -6.64 -5.66
CA ALA A 53 -7.84 -7.79 -6.03
C ALA A 53 -7.74 -8.85 -4.91
N TRP A 54 -7.93 -8.45 -3.65
CA TRP A 54 -7.96 -9.33 -2.48
C TRP A 54 -9.34 -9.95 -2.20
N ASN A 55 -10.31 -9.75 -3.09
CA ASN A 55 -11.60 -10.42 -2.97
C ASN A 55 -11.43 -11.95 -3.21
N PRO A 56 -11.80 -12.80 -2.24
CA PRO A 56 -11.58 -14.25 -2.35
C PRO A 56 -12.23 -14.88 -3.59
N ASP A 57 -13.40 -14.40 -4.00
CA ASP A 57 -14.08 -14.91 -5.18
C ASP A 57 -13.37 -14.53 -6.48
N LEU A 58 -12.83 -13.31 -6.55
CA LEU A 58 -12.07 -12.86 -7.72
C LEU A 58 -10.74 -13.60 -7.84
N MET A 59 -10.02 -13.80 -6.72
CA MET A 59 -8.80 -14.58 -6.70
C MET A 59 -9.03 -16.03 -7.14
N ARG A 60 -10.12 -16.65 -6.68
CA ARG A 60 -10.47 -18.02 -7.07
C ARG A 60 -10.82 -18.11 -8.55
N ARG A 61 -11.59 -17.14 -9.07
CA ARG A 61 -11.90 -17.07 -10.51
C ARG A 61 -10.65 -16.90 -11.36
N SER A 62 -9.75 -15.98 -10.99
CA SER A 62 -8.51 -15.80 -11.73
C SER A 62 -7.63 -17.04 -11.68
N ALA A 63 -7.55 -17.74 -10.54
CA ALA A 63 -6.76 -18.97 -10.41
C ALA A 63 -7.20 -20.09 -11.35
N THR A 64 -8.49 -20.19 -11.68
CA THR A 64 -8.97 -21.20 -12.65
C THR A 64 -8.36 -21.02 -14.04
N LEU A 65 -7.98 -19.80 -14.43
CA LEU A 65 -7.32 -19.51 -15.71
C LEU A 65 -5.89 -20.05 -15.77
N TYR A 66 -5.27 -20.29 -14.62
CA TYR A 66 -3.89 -20.78 -14.48
C TYR A 66 -3.83 -22.27 -14.11
N GLY A 67 -4.97 -22.92 -13.93
CA GLY A 67 -5.10 -24.36 -13.77
C GLY A 67 -5.24 -24.87 -12.33
N PRO A 68 -5.26 -26.21 -12.15
CA PRO A 68 -5.61 -26.83 -10.86
C PRO A 68 -4.62 -26.55 -9.73
N ALA A 69 -3.32 -26.48 -10.02
CA ALA A 69 -2.29 -26.18 -9.03
C ALA A 69 -2.48 -24.77 -8.46
N ALA A 70 -2.64 -23.77 -9.34
CA ALA A 70 -2.91 -22.39 -8.95
C ALA A 70 -4.19 -22.27 -8.11
N THR A 71 -5.24 -22.99 -8.51
CA THR A 71 -6.51 -23.02 -7.76
C THR A 71 -6.33 -23.56 -6.34
N ARG A 72 -5.61 -24.68 -6.18
CA ARG A 72 -5.34 -25.29 -4.87
C ARG A 72 -4.53 -24.35 -3.97
N VAL A 73 -3.43 -23.80 -4.47
CA VAL A 73 -2.57 -22.89 -3.71
C VAL A 73 -3.33 -21.61 -3.32
N THR A 74 -4.20 -21.10 -4.20
CA THR A 74 -5.05 -19.93 -3.90
C THR A 74 -5.99 -20.19 -2.73
N VAL A 75 -6.61 -21.38 -2.65
CA VAL A 75 -7.46 -21.76 -1.51
C VAL A 75 -6.65 -21.80 -0.21
N ASP A 76 -5.46 -22.39 -0.24
CA ASP A 76 -4.59 -22.48 0.95
C ASP A 76 -4.16 -21.08 1.43
N ILE A 77 -3.86 -20.17 0.51
CA ILE A 77 -3.51 -18.77 0.83
C ILE A 77 -4.70 -18.01 1.41
N GLN A 78 -5.91 -18.22 0.89
CA GLN A 78 -7.10 -17.61 1.46
C GLN A 78 -7.33 -18.05 2.91
N ALA A 79 -7.12 -19.33 3.22
CA ALA A 79 -7.19 -19.85 4.58
C ALA A 79 -6.11 -19.21 5.48
N LEU A 80 -4.88 -19.07 4.97
CA LEU A 80 -3.80 -18.38 5.68
C LEU A 80 -4.19 -16.93 6.02
N LEU A 81 -4.69 -16.17 5.03
CA LEU A 81 -5.08 -14.77 5.23
C LEU A 81 -6.17 -14.64 6.30
N GLN A 82 -7.14 -15.55 6.32
CA GLN A 82 -8.17 -15.58 7.35
C GLN A 82 -7.59 -15.89 8.73
N SER A 83 -6.68 -16.87 8.83
CA SER A 83 -6.02 -17.19 10.11
C SER A 83 -5.13 -16.06 10.65
N ASN A 84 -4.63 -15.20 9.75
CA ASN A 84 -3.73 -14.10 10.09
C ASN A 84 -4.45 -12.80 10.48
N ALA A 85 -5.78 -12.70 10.29
CA ALA A 85 -6.52 -11.44 10.43
C ALA A 85 -6.50 -10.82 11.85
N GLY A 86 -6.26 -11.63 12.89
CA GLY A 86 -6.18 -11.19 14.29
C GLY A 86 -4.77 -11.20 14.90
N LEU A 87 -3.75 -11.51 14.11
CA LEU A 87 -2.38 -11.63 14.60
C LEU A 87 -1.67 -10.27 14.65
N SER A 88 -0.63 -10.18 15.48
CA SER A 88 0.29 -9.04 15.44
C SER A 88 1.00 -8.97 14.08
N GLU A 89 1.49 -7.80 13.68
CA GLU A 89 2.18 -7.67 12.38
C GLU A 89 3.40 -8.59 12.27
N ALA A 90 4.17 -8.73 13.36
CA ALA A 90 5.32 -9.62 13.40
C ALA A 90 4.92 -11.10 13.21
N ASP A 91 3.81 -11.51 13.84
CA ASP A 91 3.30 -12.88 13.72
C ASP A 91 2.73 -13.13 12.32
N ARG A 92 2.07 -12.14 11.71
CA ARG A 92 1.58 -12.24 10.32
C ARG A 92 2.73 -12.49 9.36
N VAL A 93 3.80 -11.70 9.43
CA VAL A 93 4.98 -11.85 8.58
C VAL A 93 5.64 -13.22 8.79
N THR A 94 5.79 -13.64 10.05
CA THR A 94 6.38 -14.92 10.40
C THR A 94 5.56 -16.09 9.85
N ASN A 95 4.24 -16.08 10.08
CA ASN A 95 3.36 -17.16 9.64
C ASN A 95 3.28 -17.23 8.11
N THR A 96 3.25 -16.08 7.42
CA THR A 96 3.31 -16.04 5.95
C THR A 96 4.62 -16.61 5.43
N ASN A 97 5.76 -16.27 6.03
CA ASN A 97 7.05 -16.80 5.60
C ASN A 97 7.14 -18.32 5.78
N ILE A 98 6.67 -18.84 6.93
CA ILE A 98 6.63 -20.28 7.19
C ILE A 98 5.74 -20.98 6.16
N PHE A 99 4.55 -20.45 5.90
CA PHE A 99 3.62 -21.03 4.94
C PHE A 99 4.22 -21.11 3.54
N ILE A 100 4.77 -20.00 3.03
CA ILE A 100 5.31 -19.94 1.67
C ILE A 100 6.49 -20.89 1.51
N ASN A 101 7.44 -20.87 2.45
CA ASN A 101 8.62 -21.74 2.39
C ASN A 101 8.28 -23.22 2.61
N GLY A 102 7.20 -23.54 3.32
CA GLY A 102 6.73 -24.92 3.52
C GLY A 102 5.85 -25.45 2.39
N ARG A 103 5.20 -24.57 1.63
CA ARG A 103 4.20 -24.96 0.61
C ARG A 103 4.76 -24.99 -0.81
N LEU A 104 5.72 -24.13 -1.11
CA LEU A 104 6.23 -23.92 -2.47
C LEU A 104 7.68 -24.39 -2.57
N ILE A 105 8.01 -25.02 -3.70
CA ILE A 105 9.37 -25.48 -3.98
C ILE A 105 10.26 -24.26 -4.22
N GLN A 106 11.53 -24.33 -3.85
CA GLN A 106 12.49 -23.26 -4.09
C GLN A 106 13.41 -23.62 -5.27
N ASP A 107 13.50 -22.75 -6.26
CA ASP A 107 14.40 -22.94 -7.41
C ASP A 107 14.84 -21.60 -8.04
N LEU A 108 15.77 -21.66 -8.99
CA LEU A 108 16.30 -20.51 -9.73
C LEU A 108 15.39 -20.14 -10.91
N ASP A 109 15.34 -18.84 -11.22
CA ASP A 109 14.54 -18.30 -12.33
C ASP A 109 14.79 -19.00 -13.65
N LYS A 110 16.06 -19.28 -13.96
CA LYS A 110 16.46 -19.95 -15.20
C LYS A 110 15.90 -21.38 -15.30
N ASN A 111 15.86 -22.12 -14.19
CA ASN A 111 15.37 -23.50 -14.18
C ASN A 111 13.86 -23.56 -14.33
N VAL A 112 13.18 -22.61 -13.70
CA VAL A 112 11.73 -22.50 -13.76
C VAL A 112 11.36 -21.88 -15.10
N TRP A 113 11.65 -20.59 -15.31
CA TRP A 113 11.10 -19.76 -16.38
C TRP A 113 11.94 -19.76 -17.67
N GLY A 114 13.13 -20.33 -17.67
CA GLY A 114 14.05 -20.33 -18.82
C GLY A 114 14.72 -18.97 -19.07
N VAL A 115 14.43 -17.97 -18.24
CA VAL A 115 14.91 -16.60 -18.34
C VAL A 115 15.50 -16.19 -16.99
N GLU A 116 16.61 -15.44 -17.02
CA GLU A 116 17.22 -14.89 -15.82
C GLU A 116 16.41 -13.69 -15.29
N ASP A 117 16.29 -13.55 -13.98
CA ASP A 117 15.60 -12.43 -13.31
C ASP A 117 14.12 -12.25 -13.72
N TYR A 118 13.39 -13.35 -13.88
CA TYR A 118 11.97 -13.30 -14.23
C TYR A 118 11.07 -12.96 -13.03
N TRP A 119 10.34 -11.86 -13.11
CA TRP A 119 9.37 -11.47 -12.09
C TRP A 119 7.97 -12.00 -12.43
N ALA A 120 7.71 -13.23 -11.99
CA ALA A 120 6.39 -13.82 -12.19
C ALA A 120 5.32 -13.11 -11.34
N SER A 121 4.09 -13.07 -11.85
CA SER A 121 2.93 -12.68 -11.06
C SER A 121 2.64 -13.74 -9.98
N PRO A 122 1.91 -13.39 -8.89
CA PRO A 122 1.54 -14.35 -7.86
C PRO A 122 0.85 -15.61 -8.40
N MET A 123 0.00 -15.47 -9.43
CA MET A 123 -0.73 -16.60 -9.98
C MET A 123 0.15 -17.53 -10.80
N GLU A 124 1.14 -16.98 -11.50
CA GLU A 124 2.17 -17.76 -12.22
C GLU A 124 3.03 -18.56 -11.23
N PHE A 125 3.41 -17.97 -10.08
CA PHE A 125 4.08 -18.72 -9.00
C PHE A 125 3.22 -19.87 -8.49
N PHE A 126 1.92 -19.64 -8.28
CA PHE A 126 1.02 -20.67 -7.79
C PHE A 126 0.80 -21.78 -8.82
N GLN A 127 0.75 -21.42 -10.10
CA GLN A 127 0.67 -22.37 -11.19
C GLN A 127 1.86 -23.33 -11.19
N ARG A 128 3.08 -22.80 -11.04
CA ARG A 128 4.29 -23.62 -11.03
C ARG A 128 4.59 -24.23 -9.66
N SER A 129 3.94 -23.73 -8.60
CA SER A 129 4.18 -24.11 -7.22
C SER A 129 5.65 -23.96 -6.80
N VAL A 130 6.33 -22.94 -7.35
CA VAL A 130 7.74 -22.62 -7.10
C VAL A 130 7.88 -21.16 -6.67
N VAL A 131 8.76 -20.91 -5.71
CA VAL A 131 9.24 -19.59 -5.27
C VAL A 131 10.69 -19.43 -5.67
N ILE A 132 11.04 -18.22 -6.06
CA ILE A 132 12.39 -17.90 -6.51
C ILE A 132 13.28 -17.70 -5.29
N VAL A 133 14.40 -18.43 -5.26
CA VAL A 133 15.50 -18.10 -4.36
C VAL A 133 16.52 -17.29 -5.12
N LYS A 134 16.57 -15.99 -4.82
CA LYS A 134 17.62 -15.13 -5.35
C LYS A 134 18.86 -15.30 -4.48
N ILE A 135 19.76 -16.19 -4.89
CA ILE A 135 21.13 -16.18 -4.37
C ILE A 135 21.79 -14.95 -4.98
N LEU A 136 21.92 -13.87 -4.20
CA LEU A 136 22.88 -12.82 -4.51
C LEU A 136 24.24 -13.50 -4.60
N ARG A 137 24.70 -13.82 -5.82
CA ARG A 137 26.12 -14.01 -6.07
C ARG A 137 26.77 -12.69 -5.71
N LEU A 138 27.26 -12.58 -4.47
CA LEU A 138 28.26 -11.58 -4.16
C LEU A 138 29.38 -11.83 -5.18
N PRO A 139 29.76 -10.84 -5.99
CA PRO A 139 30.90 -11.00 -6.86
C PRO A 139 32.07 -11.42 -5.97
N ASN A 140 32.71 -12.54 -6.32
CA ASN A 140 33.99 -12.92 -5.74
C ASN A 140 35.01 -11.87 -6.18
N THR A 141 35.01 -10.70 -5.54
CA THR A 141 36.08 -9.74 -5.62
C THR A 141 37.00 -9.97 -4.43
N MET A 142 38.18 -10.52 -4.77
CA MET A 142 39.43 -10.54 -4.01
C MET A 142 39.59 -11.64 -2.96
N LEU A 143 40.22 -12.74 -3.38
CA LEU A 143 41.47 -13.23 -2.78
C LEU A 143 42.46 -13.53 -3.91
#